data_AF-A0A3B8V9T0-F1
#
_entry.id   AF-A0A3B8V9T0-F1
#
_cell.length_a   1.000
_cell.length_b   1.000
_cell.length_c   1.000
_cell.angle_alpha   90.00
_cell.angle_beta   90.00
_cell.angle_gamma   90.00
#
_symmetry.space_group_name_H-M   'P 1'
#
loop_
_entity.id
_entity.type
_entity.pdbx_description
1 polymer ?
#
loop_
_entity_poly.entity_id
_entity_poly.type
_entity_poly.pdbx_seq_one_letter_code
_entity_poly.pdbx_strand_id
1 'polypeptide(L)'
;MKNLFKPSMILILVLIVSGCTPSPQPINFGSDLCEHCRMMVTDAQFGSQIVNKQSKSFKFDSVECMVAFDLKNTDPENVHSRWVPDFSNPDVWVEAEKAFYLHSDQLRSPMGMFLSAYETEEAARVLQADYGGQIISYDEVLKLVKTEWIDAKKETSDMMQKGKSFDNKH
;
A
#
# COMPACT_ATOMS: atom_id res chain seq x y z
N MET A 1 57.47 46.90 16.24
CA MET A 1 57.63 45.85 17.26
C MET A 1 56.34 45.07 17.37
N LYS A 2 56.42 43.74 17.15
CA LYS A 2 55.54 42.68 17.67
C LYS A 2 54.09 42.63 17.15
N ASN A 3 53.96 41.85 16.09
CA ASN A 3 52.88 40.92 15.73
C ASN A 3 52.07 40.47 16.96
N LEU A 4 50.74 40.26 16.86
CA LEU A 4 50.11 39.00 17.29
C LEU A 4 48.60 38.93 17.03
N PHE A 5 48.20 37.76 16.53
CA PHE A 5 46.87 37.14 16.54
C PHE A 5 45.72 37.84 15.78
N LYS A 6 45.62 37.54 14.48
CA LYS A 6 44.32 37.44 13.80
C LYS A 6 43.69 36.11 14.20
N PRO A 7 42.59 36.04 14.97
CA PRO A 7 41.88 34.79 15.11
C PRO A 7 41.32 34.45 13.74
N SER A 8 41.93 33.45 13.11
CA SER A 8 41.38 32.79 11.93
C SER A 8 40.00 32.30 12.34
N MET A 9 38.97 33.02 11.88
CA MET A 9 37.57 32.69 12.05
C MET A 9 37.32 31.41 11.24
N ILE A 10 37.64 30.27 11.85
CA ILE A 10 37.23 28.95 11.37
C ILE A 10 35.71 28.94 11.49
N LEU A 11 35.06 29.27 10.38
CA LEU A 11 33.63 29.11 10.16
C LEU A 11 33.36 27.60 10.18
N ILE A 12 32.98 27.08 11.35
CA ILE A 12 32.47 25.71 11.50
C ILE A 12 31.15 25.68 10.72
N LEU A 13 31.22 25.18 9.49
CA LEU A 13 30.07 24.84 8.67
C LEU A 13 29.41 23.61 9.31
N VAL A 14 28.49 23.84 10.24
CA VAL A 14 27.61 22.79 10.77
C VAL A 14 26.67 22.39 9.64
N LEU A 15 27.05 21.34 8.91
CA LEU A 15 26.16 20.64 7.99
C LEU A 15 25.08 19.96 8.83
N ILE A 16 23.92 20.61 8.93
CA ILE A 16 22.72 19.99 9.49
C ILE A 16 22.29 18.93 8.48
N VAL A 17 22.64 17.68 8.76
CA VAL A 17 22.17 16.54 7.96
C VAL A 17 20.73 16.26 8.40
N SER A 18 19.77 16.94 7.78
CA SER A 18 18.35 16.63 7.94
C SER A 18 18.10 15.26 7.31
N GLY A 19 18.00 14.21 8.12
CA GLY A 19 17.56 12.90 7.65
C GLY A 19 16.11 12.98 7.20
N CYS A 20 15.82 12.62 5.94
CA CYS A 20 14.46 12.46 5.47
C CYS A 20 13.87 11.19 6.12
N THR A 21 12.79 11.33 6.89
CA THR A 21 12.08 10.17 7.43
C THR A 21 11.27 9.52 6.30
N PRO A 22 11.40 8.21 6.03
CA PRO A 22 10.60 7.56 5.00
C PRO A 22 9.11 7.71 5.28
N SER A 23 8.37 8.26 4.32
CA SER A 23 6.94 8.56 4.42
C SER A 23 6.26 8.37 3.06
N PRO A 24 4.93 8.13 3.02
CA PRO A 24 4.19 8.01 1.77
C PRO A 24 4.33 9.31 0.97
N GLN A 25 4.38 9.18 -0.36
CA GLN A 25 4.52 10.32 -1.27
C GLN A 25 3.20 10.60 -1.99
N PRO A 26 2.94 11.84 -2.47
CA PRO A 26 1.74 12.12 -3.25
C PRO A 26 1.57 11.15 -4.43
N ILE A 27 0.35 10.68 -4.65
CA ILE A 27 -0.03 9.92 -5.84
C ILE A 27 -0.56 10.90 -6.88
N ASN A 28 -0.03 10.87 -8.10
CA ASN A 28 -0.58 11.60 -9.23
C ASN A 28 -1.70 10.77 -9.84
N PHE A 29 -2.92 10.95 -9.33
CA PHE A 29 -4.09 10.22 -9.80
C PHE A 29 -4.33 10.44 -11.30
N GLY A 30 -4.63 9.35 -12.01
CA GLY A 30 -4.77 9.34 -13.47
C GLY A 30 -3.45 9.36 -14.25
N SER A 31 -2.30 9.19 -13.58
CA SER A 31 -0.97 9.17 -14.22
C SER A 31 -0.05 8.10 -13.64
N ASP A 32 0.06 8.03 -12.31
CA ASP A 32 0.91 7.04 -11.65
C ASP A 32 0.36 5.63 -11.87
N LEU A 33 1.25 4.66 -12.16
CA LEU A 33 0.86 3.27 -12.37
C LEU A 33 0.97 2.47 -11.07
N CYS A 34 -0.03 1.62 -10.84
CA CYS A 34 0.02 0.61 -9.81
C CYS A 34 1.13 -0.41 -10.10
N GLU A 35 1.97 -0.69 -9.09
CA GLU A 35 3.07 -1.65 -9.23
C GLU A 35 2.62 -3.10 -9.37
N HIS A 36 1.38 -3.41 -8.95
CA HIS A 36 0.79 -4.75 -9.08
C HIS A 36 0.06 -4.96 -10.42
N CYS A 37 -1.00 -4.19 -10.67
CA CYS A 37 -1.88 -4.40 -11.83
C CYS A 37 -1.46 -3.61 -13.09
N ARG A 38 -0.49 -2.69 -12.97
CA ARG A 38 0.01 -1.81 -14.05
C ARG A 38 -1.05 -0.87 -14.66
N MET A 39 -2.23 -0.77 -14.05
CA MET A 39 -3.24 0.25 -14.37
C MET A 39 -2.90 1.56 -13.66
N MET A 40 -3.46 2.68 -14.16
CA MET A 40 -3.34 3.97 -13.49
C MET A 40 -4.07 3.94 -12.15
N VAL A 41 -3.47 4.54 -11.11
CA VAL A 41 -4.15 4.79 -9.84
C VAL A 41 -5.13 5.93 -10.04
N THR A 42 -6.42 5.70 -9.80
CA THR A 42 -7.47 6.67 -10.18
C THR A 42 -8.34 7.17 -9.05
N ASP A 43 -8.47 6.42 -7.96
CA ASP A 43 -9.31 6.79 -6.82
C ASP A 43 -8.47 7.00 -5.56
N ALA A 44 -8.54 8.22 -5.02
CA ALA A 44 -7.81 8.61 -3.82
C ALA A 44 -8.25 7.83 -2.58
N GLN A 45 -9.50 7.38 -2.52
CA GLN A 45 -10.03 6.63 -1.38
C GLN A 45 -9.46 5.21 -1.25
N PHE A 46 -8.73 4.72 -2.27
CA PHE A 46 -8.18 3.36 -2.27
C PHE A 46 -6.68 3.31 -2.52
N GLY A 47 -6.10 4.31 -3.19
CA GLY A 47 -4.69 4.32 -3.58
C GLY A 47 -3.76 4.13 -2.38
N SER A 48 -2.96 3.07 -2.37
CA SER A 48 -2.15 2.67 -1.22
C SER A 48 -0.65 2.62 -1.56
N GLN A 49 0.21 2.52 -0.54
CA GLN A 49 1.67 2.60 -0.72
C GLN A 49 2.47 1.65 0.16
N ILE A 50 3.58 1.14 -0.39
CA ILE A 50 4.68 0.56 0.41
C ILE A 50 5.85 1.53 0.33
N VAL A 51 6.39 1.91 1.48
CA VAL A 51 7.60 2.72 1.59
C VAL A 51 8.74 1.83 2.03
N ASN A 52 9.86 1.83 1.30
CA ASN A 52 11.03 1.05 1.67
C ASN A 52 12.01 1.85 2.54
N LYS A 53 13.03 1.16 3.09
CA LYS A 53 14.07 1.77 3.93
C LYS A 53 14.94 2.82 3.20
N GLN A 54 14.86 2.90 1.87
CA GLN A 54 15.51 3.94 1.05
C GLN A 54 14.54 5.09 0.68
N SER A 55 13.40 5.20 1.37
CA SER A 55 12.36 6.22 1.13
C SER A 55 11.71 6.20 -0.25
N LYS A 56 11.84 5.09 -1.00
CA LYS A 56 11.09 4.90 -2.24
C LYS A 56 9.66 4.45 -1.88
N SER A 57 8.69 5.16 -2.45
CA SER A 57 7.26 4.81 -2.37
C SER A 57 6.83 4.04 -3.61
N PHE A 58 6.32 2.83 -3.41
CA PHE A 58 5.67 1.99 -4.41
C PHE A 58 4.16 2.22 -4.29
N LYS A 59 3.51 2.53 -5.41
CA LYS A 59 2.10 2.98 -5.43
C LYS A 59 1.20 1.88 -5.95
N PHE A 60 -0.01 1.80 -5.39
CA PHE A 60 -0.99 0.78 -5.74
C PHE A 60 -2.36 1.39 -5.91
N ASP A 61 -3.16 0.80 -6.80
CA ASP A 61 -4.53 1.27 -7.07
C ASP A 61 -5.50 0.95 -5.92
N SER A 62 -5.14 -0.03 -5.07
CA SER A 62 -5.94 -0.46 -3.94
C SER A 62 -5.10 -1.24 -2.91
N VAL A 63 -5.63 -1.39 -1.69
CA VAL A 63 -4.97 -2.17 -0.63
C VAL A 63 -4.77 -3.63 -1.03
N GLU A 64 -5.71 -4.23 -1.75
CA GLU A 64 -5.59 -5.61 -2.22
C GLU A 64 -4.48 -5.78 -3.27
N CYS A 65 -4.26 -4.79 -4.14
CA CYS A 65 -3.11 -4.74 -5.05
C CYS A 65 -1.79 -4.68 -4.27
N MET A 66 -1.74 -3.82 -3.24
CA MET A 66 -0.57 -3.66 -2.38
C MET A 66 -0.24 -4.96 -1.64
N VAL A 67 -1.23 -5.58 -1.00
CA VAL A 67 -1.03 -6.85 -0.28
C VAL A 67 -0.64 -7.98 -1.24
N ALA A 68 -1.28 -8.06 -2.41
CA ALA A 68 -0.94 -9.09 -3.39
C ALA A 68 0.50 -8.94 -3.92
N PHE A 69 0.98 -7.71 -4.05
CA PHE A 69 2.38 -7.43 -4.38
C PHE A 69 3.30 -7.76 -3.21
N ASP A 70 2.93 -7.33 -2.00
CA ASP A 70 3.76 -7.50 -0.80
C ASP A 70 4.05 -8.96 -0.49
N LEU A 71 3.00 -9.80 -0.53
CA LEU A 71 3.11 -11.23 -0.28
C LEU A 71 3.92 -11.99 -1.34
N LYS A 72 4.16 -11.41 -2.53
CA LYS A 72 4.80 -12.12 -3.66
C LYS A 72 6.17 -11.58 -4.03
N ASN A 73 6.35 -10.27 -3.97
CA ASN A 73 7.46 -9.58 -4.64
C ASN A 73 8.27 -8.69 -3.70
N THR A 74 7.81 -8.47 -2.47
CA THR A 74 8.50 -7.62 -1.52
C THR A 74 9.40 -8.44 -0.61
N ASP A 75 10.63 -7.96 -0.40
CA ASP A 75 11.49 -8.41 0.69
C ASP A 75 11.08 -7.69 1.99
N PRO A 76 10.56 -8.42 3.01
CA PRO A 76 10.15 -7.81 4.28
C PRO A 76 11.26 -7.01 4.95
N GLU A 77 12.52 -7.40 4.77
CA GLU A 77 13.67 -6.71 5.35
C GLU A 77 13.93 -5.34 4.72
N ASN A 78 13.35 -5.06 3.55
CA ASN A 78 13.47 -3.76 2.90
C ASN A 78 12.26 -2.84 3.13
N VAL A 79 11.16 -3.35 3.69
CA VAL A 79 9.98 -2.53 4.00
C VAL A 79 10.28 -1.64 5.20
N HIS A 80 9.93 -0.36 5.07
CA HIS A 80 9.87 0.57 6.20
C HIS A 80 8.45 0.65 6.75
N SER A 81 7.46 0.88 5.89
CA SER A 81 6.05 0.97 6.28
C SER A 81 5.08 0.76 5.12
N ARG A 82 3.83 0.47 5.45
CA ARG A 82 2.71 0.31 4.51
C ARG A 82 1.64 1.33 4.86
N TRP A 83 1.00 1.90 3.85
CA TRP A 83 0.08 3.01 4.03
C TRP A 83 -1.16 2.83 3.20
N VAL A 84 -2.29 3.13 3.82
CA VAL A 84 -3.61 3.21 3.20
C VAL A 84 -4.22 4.58 3.50
N PRO A 85 -5.06 5.12 2.62
CA PRO A 85 -5.78 6.35 2.90
C PRO A 85 -6.90 6.07 3.90
N ASP A 86 -7.26 7.04 4.74
CA ASP A 86 -8.58 7.03 5.36
C ASP A 86 -9.63 7.25 4.26
N PHE A 87 -10.53 6.30 4.08
CA PHE A 87 -11.56 6.33 3.06
C PHE A 87 -12.45 7.58 3.18
N SER A 88 -12.69 8.05 4.41
CA SER A 88 -13.51 9.25 4.66
C SER A 88 -12.74 10.55 4.41
N ASN A 89 -11.42 10.51 4.45
CA ASN A 89 -10.53 11.65 4.21
C ASN A 89 -9.22 11.20 3.53
N PRO A 90 -9.22 11.05 2.19
CA PRO A 90 -8.12 10.44 1.45
C PRO A 90 -6.75 11.12 1.54
N ASP A 91 -6.70 12.35 2.06
CA ASP A 91 -5.45 13.07 2.30
C ASP A 91 -4.74 12.59 3.59
N VAL A 92 -5.43 11.84 4.45
CA VAL A 92 -4.90 11.24 5.68
C VAL A 92 -4.39 9.84 5.40
N TRP A 93 -3.11 9.63 5.67
CA TRP A 93 -2.45 8.34 5.54
C TRP A 93 -2.39 7.61 6.87
N VAL A 94 -2.82 6.35 6.87
CA VAL A 94 -2.84 5.46 8.04
C VAL A 94 -1.87 4.31 7.78
N GLU A 95 -1.07 3.94 8.79
CA GLU A 95 -0.28 2.71 8.70
C GLU A 95 -1.22 1.52 8.52
N ALA A 96 -0.99 0.69 7.49
CA ALA A 96 -1.93 -0.35 7.10
C ALA A 96 -2.23 -1.33 8.25
N GLU A 97 -1.21 -1.65 9.04
CA GLU A 97 -1.31 -2.53 10.21
C GLU A 97 -2.18 -1.95 11.34
N LYS A 98 -2.41 -0.63 11.36
CA LYS A 98 -3.21 0.09 12.38
C LYS A 98 -4.59 0.49 11.89
N ALA A 99 -4.86 0.39 10.59
CA ALA A 99 -6.13 0.76 10.01
C ALA A 99 -7.23 -0.27 10.31
N PHE A 100 -8.48 0.19 10.25
CA PHE A 100 -9.66 -0.67 10.25
C PHE A 100 -10.16 -0.81 8.82
N TYR A 101 -10.58 -2.01 8.42
CA TYR A 101 -11.03 -2.25 7.05
C TYR A 101 -12.48 -2.65 7.02
N LEU A 102 -13.29 -2.00 6.16
CA LEU A 102 -14.62 -2.50 5.85
C LEU A 102 -14.52 -3.42 4.62
N HIS A 103 -14.98 -4.65 4.80
CA HIS A 103 -15.19 -5.60 3.71
C HIS A 103 -16.70 -5.68 3.42
N SER A 104 -17.14 -5.02 2.34
CA SER A 104 -18.56 -4.92 1.97
C SER A 104 -18.78 -4.96 0.46
N ASP A 105 -19.57 -5.93 -0.01
CA ASP A 105 -19.93 -6.07 -1.43
C ASP A 105 -20.70 -4.87 -2.02
N GLN A 106 -21.27 -4.01 -1.17
CA GLN A 106 -21.93 -2.76 -1.56
C GLN A 106 -20.93 -1.61 -1.78
N LEU A 107 -19.67 -1.76 -1.34
CA LEU A 107 -18.62 -0.76 -1.49
C LEU A 107 -17.46 -1.33 -2.31
N ARG A 108 -17.53 -1.11 -3.63
CA ARG A 108 -16.60 -1.75 -4.58
C ARG A 108 -15.26 -1.03 -4.66
N SER A 109 -14.20 -1.73 -4.26
CA SER A 109 -12.81 -1.29 -4.50
C SER A 109 -12.42 -1.43 -5.98
N PRO A 110 -11.39 -0.70 -6.47
CA PRO A 110 -10.98 -0.70 -7.87
C PRO A 110 -10.73 -2.10 -8.44
N MET A 111 -10.17 -3.00 -7.63
CA MET A 111 -9.86 -4.37 -8.04
C MET A 111 -10.91 -5.40 -7.60
N GLY A 112 -12.04 -4.96 -7.05
CA GLY A 112 -13.21 -5.80 -6.81
C GLY A 112 -13.09 -6.78 -5.65
N MET A 113 -12.23 -6.48 -4.67
CA MET A 113 -12.21 -7.22 -3.40
C MET A 113 -12.97 -6.52 -2.28
N PHE A 114 -13.62 -5.39 -2.56
CA PHE A 114 -14.60 -4.77 -1.67
C PHE A 114 -14.01 -4.27 -0.34
N LEU A 115 -12.75 -3.82 -0.37
CA LEU A 115 -12.01 -3.34 0.80
C LEU A 115 -11.87 -1.82 0.77
N SER A 116 -12.27 -1.16 1.86
CA SER A 116 -11.94 0.24 2.18
C SER A 116 -11.27 0.33 3.55
N ALA A 117 -10.42 1.32 3.77
CA ALA A 117 -9.62 1.49 4.99
C ALA A 117 -10.03 2.75 5.76
N TYR A 118 -9.91 2.72 7.09
CA TYR A 118 -10.32 3.81 7.97
C TYR A 118 -9.30 4.02 9.08
N GLU A 119 -9.11 5.27 9.48
CA GLU A 119 -8.24 5.63 10.61
C GLU A 119 -8.79 5.11 11.94
N THR A 120 -10.10 5.13 12.12
CA THR A 120 -10.76 4.73 13.37
C THR A 120 -11.85 3.68 13.13
N GLU A 121 -12.10 2.89 14.17
CA GLU A 121 -13.16 1.89 14.15
C GLU A 121 -14.53 2.56 14.02
N GLU A 122 -14.71 3.71 14.65
CA GLU A 122 -15.95 4.49 14.58
C GLU A 122 -16.24 4.93 13.15
N ALA A 123 -15.25 5.42 12.40
CA ALA A 123 -15.42 5.78 11.00
C ALA A 123 -15.83 4.57 10.16
N ALA A 124 -15.17 3.43 10.35
CA ALA A 124 -15.56 2.18 9.68
C ALA A 124 -17.00 1.76 10.03
N ARG A 125 -17.43 1.91 11.30
CA ARG A 125 -18.79 1.57 11.77
C ARG A 125 -19.87 2.47 11.17
N VAL A 126 -19.58 3.75 10.95
CA VAL A 126 -20.51 4.66 10.27
C VAL A 126 -20.78 4.15 8.86
N LEU A 127 -19.74 3.84 8.09
CA LEU A 127 -19.91 3.33 6.72
C LEU A 127 -20.48 1.91 6.70
N GLN A 128 -20.15 1.07 7.68
CA GLN A 128 -20.75 -0.26 7.83
C GLN A 128 -22.28 -0.19 8.02
N ALA A 129 -22.80 0.85 8.69
CA ALA A 129 -24.25 1.00 8.88
C ALA A 129 -24.99 1.21 7.53
N ASP A 130 -24.34 1.86 6.57
CA ASP A 130 -24.92 2.18 5.25
C ASP A 130 -24.65 1.07 4.23
N TYR A 131 -23.44 0.52 4.22
CA TYR A 131 -22.99 -0.45 3.21
C TYR A 131 -23.03 -1.90 3.71
N GLY A 132 -23.32 -2.15 4.99
CA GLY A 132 -23.23 -3.49 5.57
C GLY A 132 -21.80 -4.04 5.58
N GLY A 133 -21.67 -5.37 5.61
CA GLY A 133 -20.36 -6.04 5.60
C GLY A 133 -19.71 -6.19 6.97
N GLN A 134 -18.42 -6.46 6.98
CA GLN A 134 -17.64 -6.76 8.19
C GLN A 134 -16.45 -5.83 8.34
N ILE A 135 -16.23 -5.34 9.55
CA ILE A 135 -14.98 -4.67 9.91
C ILE A 135 -13.95 -5.75 10.22
N ILE A 136 -12.83 -5.72 9.52
CA ILE A 136 -11.74 -6.70 9.61
C ILE A 136 -10.41 -5.99 9.86
N SER A 137 -9.47 -6.73 10.43
CA SER A 137 -8.09 -6.32 10.67
C SER A 137 -7.21 -6.45 9.43
N TYR A 138 -6.01 -5.86 9.48
CA TYR A 138 -5.03 -6.03 8.42
C TYR A 138 -4.61 -7.50 8.20
N ASP A 139 -4.48 -8.30 9.27
CA ASP A 139 -4.18 -9.73 9.17
C ASP A 139 -5.27 -10.51 8.43
N GLU A 140 -6.53 -10.12 8.62
CA GLU A 140 -7.65 -10.69 7.88
C GLU A 140 -7.64 -10.25 6.41
N VAL A 141 -7.23 -9.02 6.11
CA VAL A 141 -6.98 -8.58 4.73
C VAL A 141 -5.86 -9.41 4.09
N LEU A 142 -4.73 -9.64 4.78
CA LEU A 142 -3.64 -10.48 4.29
C LEU A 142 -4.15 -11.89 3.95
N LYS A 143 -4.93 -12.47 4.85
CA LYS A 143 -5.53 -13.80 4.66
C LYS A 143 -6.47 -13.82 3.47
N LEU A 144 -7.39 -12.85 3.38
CA LEU A 144 -8.38 -12.71 2.31
C LEU A 144 -7.70 -12.62 0.94
N VAL A 145 -6.74 -11.70 0.78
CA VAL A 145 -5.99 -11.52 -0.48
C VAL A 145 -5.24 -12.78 -0.85
N LYS A 146 -4.60 -13.44 0.13
CA LYS A 146 -3.87 -14.68 -0.11
C LYS A 146 -4.80 -15.77 -0.64
N THR A 147 -5.93 -16.02 0.04
CA THR A 147 -6.84 -17.12 -0.32
C THR A 147 -7.60 -16.85 -1.60
N GLU A 148 -8.18 -15.65 -1.75
CA GLU A 148 -9.14 -15.36 -2.81
C GLU A 148 -8.52 -14.79 -4.08
N TRP A 149 -7.37 -14.12 -3.97
CA TRP A 149 -6.66 -13.61 -5.15
C TRP A 149 -5.48 -14.48 -5.53
N ILE A 150 -4.60 -14.80 -4.59
CA ILE A 150 -3.32 -15.46 -4.91
C ILE A 150 -3.52 -16.95 -5.19
N ASP A 151 -4.09 -17.68 -4.24
CA ASP A 151 -4.19 -19.14 -4.29
C ASP A 151 -5.26 -19.58 -5.31
N ALA A 152 -6.44 -18.94 -5.32
CA ALA A 152 -7.51 -19.25 -6.28
C ALA A 152 -7.08 -19.07 -7.76
N LYS A 153 -6.26 -18.05 -8.07
CA LYS A 153 -5.73 -17.86 -9.44
C LYS A 153 -4.73 -18.94 -9.83
N LYS A 154 -3.96 -19.45 -8.86
CA LYS A 154 -3.00 -20.54 -9.10
C LYS A 154 -3.73 -21.84 -9.45
N GLU A 155 -4.75 -22.21 -8.68
CA GLU A 155 -5.56 -23.40 -8.94
C GLU A 155 -6.25 -23.33 -10.31
N THR A 156 -6.83 -22.18 -10.64
CA THR A 156 -7.45 -21.94 -11.96
C THR A 156 -6.44 -22.10 -13.10
N SER A 157 -5.24 -21.52 -12.96
CA SER A 157 -4.17 -21.66 -13.95
C SER A 157 -3.72 -23.11 -14.11
N ASP A 158 -3.51 -23.83 -13.00
CA ASP A 158 -3.06 -25.22 -13.00
C ASP A 158 -4.09 -26.15 -13.66
N MET A 159 -5.39 -25.90 -13.44
CA MET A 159 -6.48 -26.62 -14.12
C MET A 159 -6.52 -26.33 -15.63
N MET A 160 -6.37 -25.07 -16.04
CA MET A 160 -6.33 -24.70 -17.46
C MET A 160 -5.13 -25.31 -18.19
N GLN A 161 -3.97 -25.39 -17.53
CA GLN A 161 -2.77 -26.03 -18.12
C GLN A 161 -2.92 -27.55 -18.22
N LYS A 162 -3.50 -28.20 -17.21
CA LYS A 162 -3.80 -29.64 -17.25
C LYS A 162 -4.81 -29.99 -18.34
N GLY A 163 -5.88 -29.21 -18.51
CA GLY A 163 -6.89 -29.44 -19.56
C GLY A 163 -6.31 -29.42 -20.98
N LYS A 164 -5.45 -28.45 -21.28
CA LYS A 164 -4.75 -28.36 -22.58
C LYS A 164 -3.80 -29.53 -22.87
N SER A 165 -3.30 -30.22 -21.85
CA SER A 165 -2.43 -31.40 -22.01
C SER A 165 -3.21 -32.65 -22.40
N PHE A 166 -4.51 -32.72 -22.15
CA PHE A 166 -5.35 -33.86 -22.55
C PHE A 166 -5.87 -33.73 -23.99
N ASP A 167 -6.14 -32.52 -24.45
CA ASP A 167 -6.66 -32.26 -25.81
C ASP A 167 -5.60 -32.41 -26.91
N ASN A 168 -4.31 -32.46 -26.57
CA ASN A 168 -3.20 -32.57 -27.53
C ASN A 168 -2.77 -34.02 -27.81
N LYS A 169 -3.65 -35.00 -27.55
CA LYS A 169 -3.38 -36.45 -27.70
C LYS A 169 -4.19 -37.13 -28.82
N HIS A 170 -4.70 -36.36 -29.77
CA HIS A 170 -5.41 -36.88 -30.95
C HIS A 170 -4.73 -36.45 -32.26
#